data_AF-A0A4Q9VQ12-F1
#
_entry.id   AF-A0A4Q9VQ12-F1
#
_cell.length_a   1.000
_cell.length_b   1.000
_cell.length_c   1.000
_cell.angle_alpha   90.00
_cell.angle_beta   90.00
_cell.angle_gamma   90.00
#
_symmetry.space_group_name_H-M   'P 1'
#
loop_
_entity.id
_entity.type
_entity.pdbx_description
1 polymer ?
#
loop_
_entity_poly.entity_id
_entity_poly.type
_entity_poly.pdbx_seq_one_letter_code
_entity_poly.pdbx_strand_id
1 'polypeptide(L)'
;MAFPSASPALDRALVARNYDEPTPVQAAVLEAVAHERDLLVSAQTGSGKTVAYGLAIASTLLGGAEMLPEATAPLALVVAPTRELALQVERELAWLWEGAGARIVSCVGGMDPRAERRKLAAGAHIVVGTPGRLRDHLERHGLDASQLRAVVLDEADEMLDLGFREDLEFILDATPVERRTLLFSATLPKAIVTLASRYQRDALRIAVAGGERGHADIEHRAIRVSAKEVESAVVNLLRFHESPATLVFANTREAVRHLQATLQERGFAVVALSGELGQHERNQALQALRDGRARVCVATDVAARGIDLPNLDLVIHAELPHDREVFQHRSGRTGRAGRKGVSCLLVPHPRRRRAERLLMDAGLKPEWSGPPTVEEIRDLDRLRFLADPIVTEPVDEEDHELARLLVAERSPEEIAGALARIWRMRLPPAEEVTDPGSDEGRRERRREFDPIAADRPSHGGHGGGGTGVWFRADVGRRQNADPKWVLPMLCRRGGIDRGDIGSIRIFDQETRFEVSAGAAATFWANARKPDDENIQIIPADGAPEGAPAPRRGPRGPRPEGAGESRGPRPAGGESRGPRPGGEKPARPPRRRDRG
;
A
#
# COMPACT_ATOMS: atom_id res chain seq x y z
N MET A 1 21.19 27.33 10.10
CA MET A 1 20.88 28.26 11.22
C MET A 1 20.76 27.44 12.48
N ALA A 2 21.35 27.85 13.60
CA ALA A 2 21.20 27.14 14.88
C ALA A 2 19.72 27.14 15.34
N PHE A 3 19.34 26.16 16.17
CA PHE A 3 18.01 26.10 16.77
C PHE A 3 17.66 27.42 17.47
N PRO A 4 16.47 28.01 17.21
CA PRO A 4 15.96 29.07 18.06
C PRO A 4 15.85 28.55 19.50
N SER A 5 16.43 29.26 20.46
CA SER A 5 16.46 28.88 21.88
C SER A 5 15.04 28.60 22.39
N ALA A 6 14.71 27.34 22.67
CA ALA A 6 13.40 26.94 23.18
C ALA A 6 13.41 26.84 24.72
N SER A 7 14.46 26.26 25.29
CA SER A 7 14.74 26.19 26.72
C SER A 7 16.18 25.71 26.92
N PRO A 8 16.95 26.27 27.88
CA PRO A 8 18.32 25.82 28.14
C PRO A 8 18.44 24.31 28.37
N ALA A 9 17.44 23.68 28.98
CA ALA A 9 17.44 22.24 29.24
C ALA A 9 17.30 21.41 27.96
N LEU A 10 16.40 21.79 27.06
CA LEU A 10 16.16 21.09 25.81
C LEU A 10 17.27 21.38 24.79
N ASP A 11 17.82 22.60 24.80
CA ASP A 11 18.95 22.97 23.94
C ASP A 11 20.18 22.10 24.24
N ARG A 12 20.46 21.82 25.53
CA ARG A 12 21.50 20.86 25.94
C ARG A 12 21.23 19.45 25.41
N ALA A 13 19.97 19.00 25.43
CA ALA A 13 19.60 17.68 24.93
C ALA A 13 19.78 17.57 23.40
N LEU A 14 19.44 18.62 22.65
CA LEU A 14 19.66 18.71 21.20
C LEU A 14 21.15 18.61 20.87
N VAL A 15 22.00 19.38 21.56
CA VAL A 15 23.46 19.33 21.38
C VAL A 15 24.01 17.93 21.69
N ALA A 16 23.57 17.29 22.77
CA ALA A 16 24.01 15.95 23.14
C ALA A 16 23.65 14.87 22.10
N ARG A 17 22.63 15.11 21.26
CA ARG A 17 22.20 14.22 20.17
C ARG A 17 22.67 14.68 18.80
N ASN A 18 23.55 15.68 18.71
CA ASN A 18 24.08 16.26 17.48
C ASN A 18 22.98 16.83 16.54
N TYR A 19 21.99 17.51 17.12
CA TYR A 19 21.01 18.28 16.34
C TYR A 19 21.58 19.67 16.03
N ASP A 20 22.31 19.78 14.92
CA ASP A 20 23.01 21.02 14.53
C ASP A 20 22.05 22.07 13.93
N GLU A 21 21.16 21.64 13.03
CA GLU A 21 20.22 22.51 12.33
C GLU A 21 18.78 22.00 12.42
N PRO A 22 17.79 22.89 12.65
CA PRO A 22 16.40 22.50 12.69
C PRO A 22 15.90 22.13 11.29
N THR A 23 15.12 21.06 11.20
CA THR A 23 14.38 20.75 9.98
C THR A 23 13.34 21.85 9.69
N PRO A 24 12.81 21.97 8.45
CA PRO A 24 11.84 23.02 8.12
C PRO A 24 10.61 23.06 9.04
N VAL A 25 10.13 21.91 9.51
CA VAL A 25 9.01 21.85 10.47
C VAL A 25 9.43 22.25 11.88
N GLN A 26 10.65 21.92 12.32
CA GLN A 26 11.18 22.32 13.62
C GLN A 26 11.39 23.84 13.66
N ALA A 27 11.94 24.43 12.59
CA ALA A 27 12.11 25.87 12.49
C ALA A 27 10.75 26.58 12.52
N ALA A 28 9.78 26.12 11.72
CA ALA A 28 8.48 26.78 11.60
C ALA A 28 7.67 26.80 12.91
N VAL A 29 7.70 25.72 13.71
CA VAL A 29 6.97 25.69 15.00
C VAL A 29 7.64 26.50 16.10
N LEU A 30 8.90 26.91 15.90
CA LEU A 30 9.69 27.73 16.82
C LEU A 30 9.70 29.22 16.44
N GLU A 31 9.05 29.61 15.34
CA GLU A 31 8.93 31.01 14.97
C GLU A 31 8.14 31.80 16.03
N ALA A 32 8.48 33.08 16.21
CA ALA A 32 7.83 33.95 17.20
C ALA A 32 6.30 34.01 17.02
N VAL A 33 5.82 33.93 15.77
CA VAL A 33 4.38 33.91 15.45
C VAL A 33 3.67 32.63 15.88
N ALA A 34 4.41 31.54 16.12
CA ALA A 34 3.90 30.25 16.58
C ALA A 34 3.91 30.12 18.11
N HIS A 35 4.59 31.03 18.81
CA HIS A 35 4.72 31.01 20.27
C HIS A 35 3.35 31.06 20.94
N GLU A 36 3.10 30.13 21.88
CA GLU A 36 1.86 29.99 22.67
C GLU A 36 0.53 29.84 21.91
N ARG A 37 0.53 29.91 20.57
CA ARG A 37 -0.66 29.65 19.75
C ARG A 37 -0.86 28.16 19.49
N ASP A 38 -2.11 27.79 19.28
CA ASP A 38 -2.44 26.46 18.74
C ASP A 38 -1.84 26.30 17.35
N LEU A 39 -1.44 25.09 16.98
CA LEU A 39 -0.74 24.82 15.73
C LEU A 39 -1.50 23.77 14.92
N LEU A 40 -1.81 24.09 13.66
CA LEU A 40 -2.29 23.12 12.67
C LEU A 40 -1.17 22.89 11.66
N VAL A 41 -0.41 21.81 11.84
CA VAL A 41 0.82 21.54 11.08
C VAL A 41 0.58 20.44 10.07
N SER A 42 0.80 20.77 8.79
CA SER A 42 0.88 19.79 7.71
C SER A 42 2.34 19.50 7.39
N ALA A 43 2.80 18.29 7.72
CA ALA A 43 4.15 17.82 7.47
C ALA A 43 4.22 16.29 7.35
N GLN A 44 5.05 15.81 6.43
CA GLN A 44 5.23 14.38 6.16
C GLN A 44 5.91 13.64 7.32
N THR A 45 5.77 12.31 7.34
CA THR A 45 6.50 11.46 8.28
C THR A 45 8.01 11.56 8.05
N GLY A 46 8.82 11.43 9.12
CA GLY A 46 10.28 11.58 9.03
C GLY A 46 10.79 13.02 8.91
N SER A 47 9.92 14.04 8.89
CA SER A 47 10.34 15.45 8.86
C SER A 47 10.86 16.00 10.20
N GLY A 48 10.87 15.19 11.26
CA GLY A 48 11.28 15.62 12.61
C GLY A 48 10.15 16.20 13.48
N LYS A 49 8.89 15.86 13.18
CA LYS A 49 7.68 16.35 13.89
C LYS A 49 7.72 16.14 15.40
N THR A 50 8.21 14.99 15.86
CA THR A 50 8.22 14.64 17.28
C THR A 50 9.05 15.61 18.11
N VAL A 51 10.28 15.89 17.66
CA VAL A 51 11.12 16.93 18.27
C VAL A 51 10.49 18.30 18.10
N ALA A 52 9.86 18.58 16.94
CA ALA A 52 9.19 19.86 16.68
C ALA A 52 8.11 20.19 17.72
N TYR A 53 7.14 19.31 17.97
CA TYR A 53 6.14 19.58 19.02
C TYR A 53 6.70 19.45 20.43
N GLY A 54 7.70 18.59 20.64
CA GLY A 54 8.39 18.48 21.93
C GLY A 54 9.03 19.80 22.34
N LEU A 55 9.65 20.52 21.38
CA LEU A 55 10.19 21.86 21.57
C LEU A 55 9.07 22.91 21.63
N ALA A 56 8.03 22.80 20.79
CA ALA A 56 6.96 23.79 20.74
C ALA A 56 6.22 23.91 22.08
N ILE A 57 5.98 22.81 22.79
CA ILE A 57 5.29 22.84 24.09
C ILE A 57 6.21 23.25 25.26
N ALA A 58 7.51 23.50 25.01
CA ALA A 58 8.49 23.77 26.07
C ALA A 58 8.11 24.95 26.96
N SER A 59 7.83 26.11 26.36
CA SER A 59 7.43 27.31 27.10
C SER A 59 6.14 27.10 27.88
N THR A 60 5.17 26.40 27.29
CA THR A 60 3.89 26.07 27.92
C THR A 60 4.03 25.23 29.18
N LEU A 61 4.97 24.27 29.21
CA LEU A 61 5.16 23.39 30.37
C LEU A 61 6.14 23.96 31.40
N LEU A 62 7.23 24.58 30.96
CA LEU A 62 8.27 25.09 31.84
C LEU A 62 7.95 26.48 32.43
N GLY A 63 7.18 27.32 31.73
CA GLY A 63 6.87 28.67 32.20
C GLY A 63 8.10 29.54 32.48
N GLY A 64 9.23 29.26 31.80
CA GLY A 64 10.52 29.94 32.00
C GLY A 64 11.44 29.30 33.04
N ALA A 65 11.02 28.23 33.73
CA ALA A 65 11.90 27.44 34.60
C ALA A 65 12.81 26.50 33.79
N GLU A 66 13.94 26.08 34.36
CA GLU A 66 14.79 25.05 33.74
C GLU A 66 14.27 23.62 33.98
N MET A 67 13.56 23.41 35.09
CA MET A 67 13.08 22.10 35.53
C MET A 67 11.55 22.10 35.63
N LEU A 68 10.95 20.95 35.33
CA LEU A 68 9.53 20.73 35.60
C LEU A 68 9.27 20.65 37.12
N PRO A 69 8.04 20.98 37.56
CA PRO A 69 7.65 20.82 38.97
C PRO A 69 7.65 19.34 39.38
N GLU A 70 7.27 19.05 40.63
CA GLU A 70 7.08 17.66 41.06
C GLU A 70 5.97 16.97 40.25
N ALA A 71 6.22 15.74 39.82
CA ALA A 71 5.30 14.98 38.98
C ALA A 71 4.06 14.59 39.77
N THR A 72 2.93 15.21 39.45
CA THR A 72 1.60 14.86 39.98
C THR A 72 0.68 14.52 38.81
N ALA A 73 -0.28 15.39 38.49
CA ALA A 73 -1.11 15.25 37.30
C ALA A 73 -0.32 15.66 36.03
N PRO A 74 -0.53 14.97 34.90
CA PRO A 74 0.07 15.32 33.62
C PRO A 74 -0.19 16.76 33.19
N LEU A 75 0.87 17.38 32.66
CA LEU A 75 0.84 18.73 32.10
C LEU A 75 0.69 18.71 30.58
N ALA A 76 1.11 17.62 29.93
CA ALA A 76 0.89 17.40 28.50
C ALA A 76 0.39 15.99 28.17
N LEU A 77 -0.43 15.90 27.13
CA LEU A 77 -0.91 14.66 26.54
C LEU A 77 -0.55 14.61 25.06
N VAL A 78 0.11 13.54 24.62
CA VAL A 78 0.39 13.28 23.22
C VAL A 78 -0.38 12.04 22.77
N VAL A 79 -1.25 12.21 21.79
CA VAL A 79 -2.08 11.13 21.23
C VAL A 79 -1.50 10.72 19.88
N ALA A 80 -1.22 9.43 19.72
CA ALA A 80 -0.70 8.85 18.48
C ALA A 80 -1.58 7.68 18.01
N PRO A 81 -1.72 7.44 16.69
CA PRO A 81 -2.63 6.42 16.12
C PRO A 81 -2.30 5.00 16.50
N THR A 82 -1.02 4.70 16.70
CA THR A 82 -0.55 3.33 16.90
C THR A 82 0.33 3.24 18.12
N ARG A 83 0.43 2.02 18.66
CA ARG A 83 1.23 1.72 19.85
C ARG A 83 2.71 1.94 19.56
N GLU A 84 3.13 1.55 18.36
CA GLU A 84 4.52 1.66 17.93
C GLU A 84 4.94 3.12 17.82
N LEU A 85 4.09 3.97 17.23
CA LEU A 85 4.34 5.39 17.16
C LEU A 85 4.32 6.02 18.56
N ALA A 86 3.35 5.69 19.42
CA ALA A 86 3.32 6.18 20.80
C ALA A 86 4.60 5.85 21.58
N LEU A 87 5.11 4.61 21.45
CA LEU A 87 6.38 4.21 22.08
C LEU A 87 7.61 4.84 21.43
N GLN A 88 7.55 5.20 20.14
CA GLN A 88 8.60 5.99 19.50
C GLN A 88 8.60 7.42 20.04
N VAL A 89 7.43 8.04 20.13
CA VAL A 89 7.25 9.39 20.68
C VAL A 89 7.70 9.45 22.14
N GLU A 90 7.34 8.47 22.96
CA GLU A 90 7.85 8.36 24.34
C GLU A 90 9.38 8.35 24.38
N ARG A 91 10.03 7.51 23.56
CA ARG A 91 11.49 7.41 23.50
C ARG A 91 12.16 8.70 23.05
N GLU A 92 11.58 9.39 22.07
CA GLU A 92 12.09 10.67 21.58
C GLU A 92 11.94 11.78 22.63
N LEU A 93 10.77 11.88 23.26
CA LEU A 93 10.54 12.88 24.29
C LEU A 93 11.37 12.61 25.55
N ALA A 94 11.68 11.33 25.85
CA ALA A 94 12.42 10.96 27.04
C ALA A 94 13.82 11.57 27.07
N TRP A 95 14.58 11.48 25.98
CA TRP A 95 15.90 12.11 25.92
C TRP A 95 15.80 13.62 25.76
N LEU A 96 14.81 14.12 25.02
CA LEU A 96 14.64 15.56 24.78
C LEU A 96 14.37 16.32 26.08
N TRP A 97 13.58 15.72 26.97
CA TRP A 97 13.14 16.33 28.22
C TRP A 97 13.89 15.82 29.47
N GLU A 98 14.91 14.98 29.30
CA GLU A 98 15.71 14.41 30.40
C GLU A 98 16.31 15.52 31.27
N GLY A 99 16.93 16.52 30.63
CA GLY A 99 17.56 17.66 31.32
C GLY A 99 16.60 18.59 32.05
N ALA A 100 15.28 18.46 31.81
CA ALA A 100 14.22 19.19 32.51
C ALA A 100 13.53 18.33 33.60
N GLY A 101 13.98 17.10 33.82
CA GLY A 101 13.40 16.18 34.81
C GLY A 101 12.03 15.63 34.44
N ALA A 102 11.70 15.54 33.14
CA ALA A 102 10.38 15.03 32.74
C ALA A 102 10.22 13.54 33.07
N ARG A 103 9.06 13.21 33.65
CA ARG A 103 8.61 11.84 33.81
C ARG A 103 7.56 11.57 32.75
N ILE A 104 7.88 10.68 31.82
CA ILE A 104 7.04 10.36 30.68
C ILE A 104 6.44 8.96 30.88
N VAL A 105 5.14 8.83 30.62
CA VAL A 105 4.43 7.55 30.75
C VAL A 105 3.70 7.24 29.45
N SER A 106 3.97 6.07 28.88
CA SER A 106 3.22 5.53 27.75
C SER A 106 1.97 4.75 28.18
N CYS A 107 0.82 4.99 27.54
CA CYS A 107 -0.43 4.25 27.74
C CYS A 107 -0.93 3.70 26.39
N VAL A 108 -0.71 2.40 26.12
CA VAL A 108 -1.02 1.82 24.80
C VAL A 108 -1.73 0.47 24.91
N GLY A 109 -2.55 0.13 23.91
CA GLY A 109 -3.28 -1.14 23.89
C GLY A 109 -2.39 -2.40 23.95
N GLY A 110 -2.88 -3.49 24.52
CA GLY A 110 -2.15 -4.77 24.58
C GLY A 110 -1.00 -4.83 25.59
N MET A 111 -0.69 -3.74 26.32
CA MET A 111 0.12 -3.75 27.53
C MET A 111 -0.76 -3.85 28.79
N ASP A 112 -0.17 -4.25 29.92
CA ASP A 112 -0.87 -4.41 31.21
C ASP A 112 -1.41 -3.05 31.71
N PRO A 113 -2.74 -2.83 31.71
CA PRO A 113 -3.33 -1.58 32.19
C PRO A 113 -3.04 -1.31 33.66
N ARG A 114 -2.83 -2.35 34.48
CA ARG A 114 -2.53 -2.18 35.91
C ARG A 114 -1.12 -1.63 36.13
N ALA A 115 -0.16 -2.04 35.32
CA ALA A 115 1.19 -1.47 35.34
C ALA A 115 1.17 0.00 34.90
N GLU A 116 0.42 0.34 33.86
CA GLU A 116 0.22 1.74 33.42
C GLU A 116 -0.41 2.59 34.52
N ARG A 117 -1.49 2.11 35.16
CA ARG A 117 -2.16 2.80 36.26
C ARG A 117 -1.22 3.05 37.45
N ARG A 118 -0.34 2.09 37.79
CA ARG A 118 0.70 2.30 38.82
C ARG A 118 1.70 3.39 38.44
N LYS A 119 2.12 3.44 37.17
CA LYS A 119 3.03 4.48 36.67
C LYS A 119 2.40 5.86 36.72
N LEU A 120 1.13 5.97 36.31
CA LEU A 120 0.33 7.21 36.37
C LEU A 120 0.10 7.67 37.81
N ALA A 121 -0.24 6.74 38.72
CA ALA A 121 -0.44 7.05 40.13
C ALA A 121 0.84 7.54 40.85
N ALA A 122 2.01 7.15 40.35
CA ALA A 122 3.31 7.66 40.82
C ALA A 122 3.68 9.03 40.21
N GLY A 123 2.76 9.67 39.49
CA GLY A 123 2.95 10.97 38.84
C GLY A 123 3.50 10.87 37.42
N ALA A 124 3.12 11.81 36.56
CA ALA A 124 3.72 11.96 35.23
C ALA A 124 3.63 13.43 34.79
N HIS A 125 4.62 13.89 34.02
CA HIS A 125 4.60 15.22 33.40
C HIS A 125 3.97 15.17 32.01
N ILE A 126 4.34 14.14 31.24
CA ILE A 126 3.89 13.96 29.86
C ILE A 126 3.34 12.53 29.75
N VAL A 127 2.12 12.40 29.23
CA VAL A 127 1.53 11.11 28.90
C VAL A 127 1.47 10.97 27.39
N VAL A 128 1.94 9.83 26.88
CA VAL A 128 1.88 9.50 25.46
C VAL A 128 1.00 8.26 25.28
N GLY A 129 0.05 8.24 24.36
CA GLY A 129 -0.79 7.06 24.24
C GLY A 129 -1.66 6.95 23.00
N THR A 130 -2.31 5.80 22.87
CA THR A 130 -3.27 5.51 21.80
C THR A 130 -4.69 5.86 22.21
N PRO A 131 -5.56 6.36 21.31
CA PRO A 131 -6.89 6.88 21.66
C PRO A 131 -7.71 5.95 22.57
N GLY A 132 -7.96 4.70 22.15
CA GLY A 132 -8.78 3.79 22.95
C GLY A 132 -8.21 3.47 24.35
N ARG A 133 -6.89 3.39 24.52
CA ARG A 133 -6.28 3.16 25.84
C ARG A 133 -6.29 4.40 26.72
N LEU A 134 -6.08 5.59 26.15
CA LEU A 134 -6.18 6.85 26.89
C LEU A 134 -7.62 7.08 27.37
N ARG A 135 -8.60 6.84 26.50
CA ARG A 135 -10.02 6.87 26.86
C ARG A 135 -10.33 5.91 28.03
N ASP A 136 -9.89 4.66 27.96
CA ASP A 136 -10.11 3.69 29.06
C ASP A 136 -9.52 4.16 30.39
N HIS A 137 -8.33 4.77 30.38
CA HIS A 137 -7.75 5.36 31.60
C HIS A 137 -8.51 6.59 32.10
N LEU A 138 -9.04 7.44 31.22
CA LEU A 138 -9.87 8.58 31.60
C LEU A 138 -11.22 8.12 32.21
N GLU A 139 -11.92 7.21 31.54
CA GLU A 139 -13.20 6.65 31.99
C GLU A 139 -13.09 5.95 33.36
N ARG A 140 -11.95 5.29 33.63
CA ARG A 140 -11.69 4.59 34.90
C ARG A 140 -10.98 5.44 35.95
N HIS A 141 -10.84 6.75 35.72
CA HIS A 141 -10.11 7.69 36.57
C HIS A 141 -8.68 7.23 36.91
N GLY A 142 -8.03 6.54 35.97
CA GLY A 142 -6.61 6.18 36.03
C GLY A 142 -5.68 7.27 35.50
N LEU A 143 -6.19 8.15 34.64
CA LEU A 143 -5.53 9.35 34.13
C LEU A 143 -6.29 10.59 34.60
N ASP A 144 -5.63 11.46 35.37
CA ASP A 144 -6.16 12.77 35.72
C ASP A 144 -5.76 13.80 34.65
N ALA A 145 -6.73 14.30 33.90
CA ALA A 145 -6.51 15.29 32.83
C ALA A 145 -6.62 16.74 33.31
N SER A 146 -6.93 17.00 34.59
CA SER A 146 -7.33 18.32 35.08
C SER A 146 -6.27 19.42 34.98
N GLN A 147 -4.98 19.05 34.96
CA GLN A 147 -3.86 19.99 34.87
C GLN A 147 -3.20 20.06 33.49
N LEU A 148 -3.80 19.45 32.47
CA LEU A 148 -3.26 19.47 31.12
C LEU A 148 -3.24 20.90 30.57
N ARG A 149 -2.04 21.39 30.26
CA ARG A 149 -1.78 22.68 29.62
C ARG A 149 -1.57 22.53 28.11
N ALA A 150 -1.15 21.36 27.65
CA ALA A 150 -0.93 21.08 26.23
C ALA A 150 -1.50 19.72 25.81
N VAL A 151 -2.11 19.66 24.63
CA VAL A 151 -2.51 18.42 23.96
C VAL A 151 -1.94 18.40 22.54
N VAL A 152 -1.30 17.29 22.17
CA VAL A 152 -0.76 17.06 20.83
C VAL A 152 -1.49 15.89 20.19
N LEU A 153 -1.96 16.06 18.96
CA LEU A 153 -2.48 14.99 18.11
C LEU A 153 -1.46 14.74 17.00
N ASP A 154 -0.73 13.63 17.08
CA ASP A 154 0.26 13.23 16.07
C ASP A 154 -0.37 12.25 15.08
N GLU A 155 -0.10 12.44 13.78
CA GLU A 155 -0.73 11.69 12.67
C GLU A 155 -2.26 11.63 12.81
N ALA A 156 -2.87 12.81 12.97
CA ALA A 156 -4.31 12.92 13.25
C ALA A 156 -5.19 12.41 12.10
N ASP A 157 -4.77 12.55 10.84
CA ASP A 157 -5.44 11.96 9.68
C ASP A 157 -5.51 10.43 9.79
N GLU A 158 -4.39 9.80 10.10
CA GLU A 158 -4.29 8.36 10.31
C GLU A 158 -5.20 7.88 11.46
N MET A 159 -5.33 8.65 12.55
CA MET A 159 -6.27 8.32 13.63
C MET A 159 -7.72 8.30 13.17
N LEU A 160 -8.12 9.23 12.28
CA LEU A 160 -9.47 9.26 11.73
C LEU A 160 -9.71 8.12 10.76
N ASP A 161 -8.71 7.76 9.95
CA ASP A 161 -8.78 6.61 9.03
C ASP A 161 -8.92 5.28 9.77
N LEU A 162 -8.31 5.16 10.95
CA LEU A 162 -8.45 4.02 11.85
C LEU A 162 -9.77 4.02 12.64
N GLY A 163 -10.61 5.04 12.47
CA GLY A 163 -11.93 5.13 13.10
C GLY A 163 -11.93 5.66 14.54
N PHE A 164 -10.83 6.28 15.02
CA PHE A 164 -10.72 6.77 16.40
C PHE A 164 -11.39 8.13 16.66
N ARG A 165 -12.29 8.58 15.79
CA ARG A 165 -12.93 9.90 15.92
C ARG A 165 -13.61 10.08 17.29
N GLU A 166 -14.46 9.13 17.67
CA GLU A 166 -15.23 9.23 18.91
C GLU A 166 -14.32 9.22 20.14
N ASP A 167 -13.27 8.41 20.12
CA ASP A 167 -12.28 8.35 21.20
C ASP A 167 -11.51 9.66 21.32
N LEU A 168 -11.13 10.28 20.19
CA LEU A 168 -10.44 11.57 20.19
C LEU A 168 -11.32 12.70 20.72
N GLU A 169 -12.58 12.78 20.29
CA GLU A 169 -13.53 13.77 20.78
C GLU A 169 -13.74 13.61 22.29
N PHE A 170 -13.92 12.38 22.77
CA PHE A 170 -14.03 12.10 24.21
C PHE A 170 -12.79 12.56 24.99
N ILE A 171 -11.58 12.23 24.52
CA ILE A 171 -10.34 12.64 25.17
C ILE A 171 -10.24 14.17 25.24
N LEU A 172 -10.52 14.86 24.12
CA LEU A 172 -10.42 16.31 24.06
C LEU A 172 -11.49 17.02 24.90
N ASP A 173 -12.70 16.45 24.99
CA ASP A 173 -13.80 16.95 25.83
C ASP A 173 -13.50 16.74 27.34
N ALA A 174 -12.73 15.71 27.70
CA ALA A 174 -12.30 15.45 29.08
C ALA A 174 -11.12 16.32 29.56
N THR A 175 -10.56 17.17 28.69
CA THR A 175 -9.39 18.02 28.99
C THR A 175 -9.80 19.48 29.21
N PRO A 176 -9.03 20.28 29.99
CA PRO A 176 -9.36 21.68 30.27
C PRO A 176 -9.57 22.51 29.00
N VAL A 177 -10.58 23.39 29.01
CA VAL A 177 -10.87 24.28 27.87
C VAL A 177 -9.69 25.22 27.59
N GLU A 178 -9.06 25.74 28.65
CA GLU A 178 -7.86 26.56 28.55
C GLU A 178 -6.61 25.67 28.47
N ARG A 179 -6.32 25.23 27.25
CA ARG A 179 -5.09 24.51 26.90
C ARG A 179 -4.58 24.97 25.53
N ARG A 180 -3.34 24.61 25.24
CA ARG A 180 -2.76 24.70 23.90
C ARG A 180 -2.95 23.38 23.16
N THR A 181 -3.49 23.41 21.96
CA THR A 181 -3.75 22.21 21.14
C THR A 181 -2.90 22.26 19.86
N LEU A 182 -2.04 21.26 19.66
CA LEU A 182 -1.22 21.12 18.46
C LEU A 182 -1.68 19.90 17.67
N LEU A 183 -2.00 20.07 16.39
CA LEU A 183 -2.43 18.99 15.50
C LEU A 183 -1.42 18.85 14.38
N PHE A 184 -0.78 17.68 14.30
CA PHE A 184 0.16 17.30 13.26
C PHE A 184 -0.47 16.25 12.35
N SER A 185 -0.43 16.50 11.05
CA SER A 185 -1.07 15.64 10.05
C SER A 185 -0.26 15.65 8.76
N ALA A 186 -0.22 14.54 8.02
CA ALA A 186 0.42 14.57 6.70
C ALA A 186 -0.47 15.29 5.70
N THR A 187 -1.78 15.05 5.80
CA THR A 187 -2.83 15.62 4.95
C THR A 187 -3.79 16.49 5.76
N LEU A 188 -4.58 17.34 5.10
CA LEU A 188 -5.59 18.17 5.75
C LEU A 188 -6.98 17.96 5.14
N PRO A 189 -7.55 16.73 5.23
CA PRO A 189 -8.90 16.47 4.76
C PRO A 189 -9.92 17.27 5.58
N LYS A 190 -11.12 17.45 5.03
CA LYS A 190 -12.21 18.21 5.68
C LYS A 190 -12.45 17.76 7.12
N ALA A 191 -12.36 16.46 7.37
CA ALA A 191 -12.47 15.84 8.68
C ALA A 191 -11.48 16.39 9.73
N ILE A 192 -10.22 16.60 9.33
CA ILE A 192 -9.17 17.18 10.19
C ILE A 192 -9.40 18.67 10.41
N VAL A 193 -9.77 19.40 9.35
CA VAL A 193 -10.12 20.82 9.46
C VAL A 193 -11.30 21.02 10.42
N THR A 194 -12.31 20.15 10.37
CA THR A 194 -13.44 20.18 11.31
C THR A 194 -12.98 19.91 12.75
N LEU A 195 -12.13 18.91 12.97
CA LEU A 195 -11.59 18.61 14.31
C LEU A 195 -10.81 19.81 14.86
N ALA A 196 -9.90 20.38 14.05
CA ALA A 196 -9.14 21.58 14.38
C ALA A 196 -10.05 22.76 14.73
N SER A 197 -11.08 23.04 13.93
CA SER A 197 -12.00 24.16 14.16
C SER A 197 -12.80 24.05 15.46
N ARG A 198 -13.01 22.82 15.97
CA ARG A 198 -13.77 22.57 17.20
C ARG A 198 -12.89 22.65 18.45
N TYR A 199 -11.63 22.24 18.35
CA TYR A 199 -10.75 22.01 19.51
C TYR A 199 -9.51 22.90 19.57
N GLN A 200 -9.28 23.74 18.56
CA GLN A 200 -8.21 24.73 18.55
C GLN A 200 -8.73 26.16 18.62
N ARG A 201 -7.93 27.07 19.15
CA ARG A 201 -8.20 28.51 19.29
C ARG A 201 -7.12 29.32 18.57
N ASP A 202 -7.53 30.13 17.59
CA ASP A 202 -6.62 30.96 16.77
C ASP A 202 -5.39 30.19 16.25
N ALA A 203 -5.63 28.99 15.70
CA ALA A 203 -4.56 28.10 15.30
C ALA A 203 -3.75 28.67 14.13
N LEU A 204 -2.43 28.76 14.30
CA LEU A 204 -1.51 29.04 13.22
C LEU A 204 -1.41 27.81 12.31
N ARG A 205 -1.79 27.98 11.04
CA ARG A 205 -1.62 26.93 10.03
C ARG A 205 -0.21 26.99 9.45
N ILE A 206 0.54 25.91 9.68
CA ILE A 206 1.89 25.74 9.14
C ILE A 206 1.81 24.64 8.09
N ALA A 207 2.04 24.99 6.84
CA ALA A 207 2.18 24.03 5.75
C ALA A 207 3.65 23.99 5.36
N VAL A 208 4.37 23.01 5.87
CA VAL A 208 5.71 22.73 5.36
C VAL A 208 5.49 21.95 4.09
N ALA A 209 5.57 22.62 2.95
CA ALA A 209 5.71 21.93 1.69
C ALA A 209 6.87 20.95 1.89
N GLY A 210 6.60 19.65 1.78
CA GLY A 210 7.68 18.69 1.64
C GLY A 210 8.53 19.28 0.54
N GLY A 211 9.79 19.62 0.85
CA GLY A 211 10.68 20.14 -0.17
C GLY A 211 10.51 19.25 -1.40
N GLU A 212 10.62 19.82 -2.60
CA GLU A 212 10.93 18.97 -3.74
C GLU A 212 11.95 17.96 -3.21
N ARG A 213 11.62 16.67 -3.21
CA ARG A 213 12.45 15.56 -2.71
C ARG A 213 12.26 15.03 -1.27
N GLY A 214 11.05 14.99 -0.70
CA GLY A 214 10.77 14.08 0.45
C GLY A 214 10.85 12.57 0.11
N HIS A 215 10.80 12.24 -1.19
CA HIS A 215 10.92 10.88 -1.74
C HIS A 215 11.86 10.81 -2.95
N ALA A 216 12.67 11.83 -3.26
CA ALA A 216 13.41 11.77 -4.54
C ALA A 216 14.56 10.77 -4.55
N ASP A 217 14.87 10.19 -3.40
CA ASP A 217 15.83 9.10 -3.30
C ASP A 217 15.14 7.72 -3.38
N ILE A 218 13.82 7.67 -3.64
CA ILE A 218 13.09 6.43 -3.91
C ILE A 218 13.03 6.19 -5.42
N GLU A 219 13.68 5.13 -5.86
CA GLU A 219 13.52 4.58 -7.19
C GLU A 219 12.23 3.76 -7.26
N HIS A 220 11.28 4.22 -8.08
CA HIS A 220 10.01 3.53 -8.26
C HIS A 220 10.04 2.63 -9.49
N ARG A 221 9.80 1.32 -9.30
CA ARG A 221 9.70 0.33 -10.38
C ARG A 221 8.32 -0.27 -10.45
N ALA A 222 7.80 -0.43 -11.66
CA ALA A 222 6.55 -1.12 -11.95
C ALA A 222 6.84 -2.43 -12.68
N ILE A 223 6.66 -3.55 -11.98
CA ILE A 223 7.04 -4.87 -12.45
C ILE A 223 5.82 -5.57 -13.04
N ARG A 224 5.82 -5.79 -14.35
CA ARG A 224 4.74 -6.52 -15.03
C ARG A 224 4.89 -8.01 -14.70
N VAL A 225 3.82 -8.62 -14.18
CA VAL A 225 3.87 -10.02 -13.76
C VAL A 225 2.60 -10.75 -14.15
N SER A 226 2.69 -12.06 -14.37
CA SER A 226 1.50 -12.92 -14.45
C SER A 226 0.83 -13.01 -13.07
N ALA A 227 -0.50 -13.06 -13.02
CA ALA A 227 -1.21 -13.15 -11.73
C ALA A 227 -0.84 -14.43 -10.94
N LYS A 228 -0.40 -15.48 -11.63
CA LYS A 228 0.03 -16.75 -11.02
C LYS A 228 1.49 -16.74 -10.54
N GLU A 229 2.28 -15.78 -10.98
CA GLU A 229 3.74 -15.73 -10.76
C GLU A 229 4.12 -14.59 -9.79
N VAL A 230 3.15 -13.98 -9.11
CA VAL A 230 3.40 -12.86 -8.17
C VAL A 230 4.38 -13.26 -7.08
N GLU A 231 4.20 -14.44 -6.48
CA GLU A 231 5.05 -14.93 -5.40
C GLU A 231 6.46 -15.24 -5.89
N SER A 232 6.57 -15.88 -7.06
CA SER A 232 7.84 -16.13 -7.73
C SER A 232 8.57 -14.83 -8.08
N ALA A 233 7.84 -13.79 -8.50
CA ALA A 233 8.42 -12.47 -8.72
C ALA A 233 8.90 -11.81 -7.43
N VAL A 234 8.21 -12.00 -6.30
CA VAL A 234 8.71 -11.53 -4.99
C VAL A 234 10.04 -12.22 -4.66
N VAL A 235 10.13 -13.54 -4.82
CA VAL A 235 11.39 -14.29 -4.62
C VAL A 235 12.51 -13.70 -5.47
N ASN A 236 12.27 -13.51 -6.76
CA ASN A 236 13.28 -12.97 -7.67
C ASN A 236 13.69 -11.54 -7.34
N LEU A 237 12.76 -10.68 -6.92
CA LEU A 237 13.10 -9.33 -6.46
C LEU A 237 13.98 -9.37 -5.19
N LEU A 238 13.66 -10.25 -4.23
CA LEU A 238 14.47 -10.42 -3.02
C LEU A 238 15.89 -10.88 -3.36
N ARG A 239 16.03 -11.86 -4.26
CA ARG A 239 17.31 -12.37 -4.76
C ARG A 239 18.09 -11.35 -5.58
N PHE A 240 17.39 -10.57 -6.40
CA PHE A 240 18.02 -9.57 -7.25
C PHE A 240 18.59 -8.42 -6.42
N HIS A 241 17.88 -7.96 -5.40
CA HIS A 241 18.33 -6.82 -4.59
C HIS A 241 19.22 -7.22 -3.41
N GLU A 242 19.04 -8.40 -2.81
CA GLU A 242 19.74 -8.85 -1.59
C GLU A 242 19.77 -7.76 -0.49
N SER A 243 18.66 -7.05 -0.32
CA SER A 243 18.55 -6.00 0.70
C SER A 243 18.76 -6.55 2.12
N PRO A 244 19.45 -5.84 3.03
CA PRO A 244 19.55 -6.22 4.43
C PRO A 244 18.18 -6.34 5.11
N ALA A 245 17.25 -5.45 4.78
CA ALA A 245 15.87 -5.52 5.23
C ALA A 245 14.89 -5.11 4.12
N THR A 246 13.85 -5.92 3.92
CA THR A 246 12.79 -5.71 2.93
C THR A 246 11.43 -5.73 3.59
N LEU A 247 10.56 -4.80 3.20
CA LEU A 247 9.15 -4.80 3.59
C LEU A 247 8.27 -5.17 2.38
N VAL A 248 7.50 -6.26 2.51
CA VAL A 248 6.60 -6.77 1.48
C VAL A 248 5.16 -6.56 1.91
N PHE A 249 4.41 -5.78 1.13
CA PHE A 249 3.02 -5.44 1.43
C PHE A 249 2.02 -6.36 0.72
N ALA A 250 1.08 -6.91 1.50
CA ALA A 250 -0.11 -7.60 1.02
C ALA A 250 -1.36 -7.00 1.69
N ASN A 251 -2.52 -7.06 1.02
CA ASN A 251 -3.70 -6.33 1.48
C ASN A 251 -4.46 -7.07 2.59
N THR A 252 -4.41 -8.41 2.61
CA THR A 252 -5.16 -9.23 3.57
C THR A 252 -4.23 -10.01 4.50
N ARG A 253 -4.75 -10.36 5.68
CA ARG A 253 -4.00 -11.19 6.65
C ARG A 253 -3.70 -12.59 6.11
N GLU A 254 -4.65 -13.15 5.34
CA GLU A 254 -4.48 -14.43 4.67
C GLU A 254 -3.36 -14.39 3.64
N ALA A 255 -3.31 -13.33 2.81
CA ALA A 255 -2.23 -13.13 1.85
C ALA A 255 -0.87 -12.96 2.54
N VAL A 256 -0.81 -12.25 3.67
CA VAL A 256 0.41 -12.14 4.48
C VAL A 256 0.88 -13.51 4.98
N ARG A 257 -0.03 -14.34 5.50
CA ARG A 257 0.29 -15.70 5.98
C ARG A 257 0.78 -16.61 4.86
N HIS A 258 0.05 -16.60 3.74
CA HIS A 258 0.39 -17.41 2.58
C HIS A 258 1.78 -17.03 2.05
N LEU A 259 2.01 -15.74 1.82
CA LEU A 259 3.30 -15.26 1.31
C LEU A 259 4.44 -15.48 2.31
N GLN A 260 4.20 -15.34 3.61
CA GLN A 260 5.19 -15.70 4.64
C GLN A 260 5.58 -17.19 4.52
N ALA A 261 4.60 -18.09 4.48
CA ALA A 261 4.83 -19.53 4.40
C ALA A 261 5.61 -19.87 3.12
N THR A 262 5.18 -19.36 1.95
CA THR A 262 5.88 -19.54 0.68
C THR A 262 7.34 -19.10 0.81
N LEU A 263 7.61 -17.90 1.31
CA LEU A 263 8.99 -17.39 1.41
C LEU A 263 9.85 -18.19 2.40
N GLN A 264 9.27 -18.67 3.51
CA GLN A 264 9.97 -19.53 4.47
C GLN A 264 10.32 -20.89 3.85
N GLU A 265 9.41 -21.51 3.12
CA GLU A 265 9.66 -22.76 2.39
C GLU A 265 10.77 -22.62 1.34
N ARG A 266 10.89 -21.43 0.74
CA ARG A 266 11.99 -21.12 -0.19
C ARG A 266 13.33 -20.81 0.49
N GLY A 267 13.37 -20.75 1.82
CA GLY A 267 14.60 -20.55 2.60
C GLY A 267 14.90 -19.09 2.97
N PHE A 268 13.93 -18.19 2.87
CA PHE A 268 14.10 -16.82 3.35
C PHE A 268 13.81 -16.71 4.86
N ALA A 269 14.64 -15.95 5.56
CA ALA A 269 14.38 -15.56 6.94
C ALA A 269 13.29 -14.46 6.99
N VAL A 270 12.05 -14.88 7.17
CA VAL A 270 10.86 -14.03 7.05
C VAL A 270 10.06 -14.00 8.35
N VAL A 271 9.56 -12.81 8.70
CA VAL A 271 8.51 -12.62 9.71
C VAL A 271 7.29 -11.96 9.08
N ALA A 272 6.14 -12.16 9.70
CA ALA A 272 4.91 -11.48 9.33
C ALA A 272 4.53 -10.43 10.37
N LEU A 273 3.91 -9.34 9.91
CA LEU A 273 3.22 -8.37 10.74
C LEU A 273 1.77 -8.26 10.26
N SER A 274 0.86 -8.80 11.05
CA SER A 274 -0.58 -8.74 10.81
C SER A 274 -1.32 -8.36 12.10
N GLY A 275 -2.59 -7.97 11.98
CA GLY A 275 -3.42 -7.56 13.12
C GLY A 275 -3.81 -8.70 14.08
N GLU A 276 -3.40 -9.94 13.84
CA GLU A 276 -3.66 -11.10 14.72
C GLU A 276 -2.50 -11.41 15.68
N LEU A 277 -1.32 -10.83 15.43
CA LEU A 277 -0.17 -11.04 16.30
C LEU A 277 -0.40 -10.38 17.66
N GLY A 278 -0.09 -11.13 18.72
CA GLY A 278 0.03 -10.57 20.05
C GLY A 278 1.14 -9.51 20.10
N GLN A 279 1.10 -8.60 21.08
CA GLN A 279 2.13 -7.55 21.18
C GLN A 279 3.54 -8.13 21.36
N HIS A 280 3.66 -9.24 22.11
CA HIS A 280 4.94 -9.90 22.32
C HIS A 280 5.52 -10.45 21.01
N GLU A 281 4.71 -11.16 20.22
CA GLU A 281 5.11 -11.70 18.91
C GLU A 281 5.47 -10.58 17.94
N ARG A 282 4.70 -9.50 17.93
CA ARG A 282 4.99 -8.30 17.14
C ARG A 282 6.34 -7.68 17.51
N ASN A 283 6.62 -7.54 18.81
CA ASN A 283 7.92 -7.04 19.28
C ASN A 283 9.06 -7.97 18.87
N GLN A 284 8.89 -9.28 18.99
CA GLN A 284 9.89 -10.27 18.55
C GLN A 284 10.15 -10.20 17.04
N ALA A 285 9.09 -10.06 16.22
CA ALA A 285 9.21 -9.93 14.78
C ALA A 285 9.98 -8.66 14.38
N LEU A 286 9.64 -7.52 14.99
CA LEU A 286 10.36 -6.26 14.76
C LEU A 286 11.82 -6.34 15.22
N GLN A 287 12.08 -6.98 16.35
CA GLN A 287 13.43 -7.20 16.85
C GLN A 287 14.23 -8.12 15.93
N ALA A 288 13.60 -9.16 15.36
CA ALA A 288 14.23 -10.05 14.40
C ALA A 288 14.68 -9.30 13.13
N LEU A 289 13.91 -8.33 12.66
CA LEU A 289 14.36 -7.45 11.57
C LEU A 289 15.51 -6.54 11.98
N ARG A 290 15.43 -5.90 13.16
CA ARG A 290 16.44 -4.95 13.63
C ARG A 290 17.82 -5.60 13.80
N ASP A 291 17.84 -6.84 14.30
CA ASP A 291 19.08 -7.58 14.54
C ASP A 291 19.53 -8.40 13.33
N GLY A 292 18.84 -8.31 12.19
CA GLY A 292 19.17 -9.03 10.95
C GLY A 292 18.86 -10.53 10.95
N ARG A 293 18.27 -11.08 12.02
CA ARG A 293 17.81 -12.49 12.08
C ARG A 293 16.70 -12.79 11.07
N ALA A 294 15.91 -11.79 10.72
CA ALA A 294 14.98 -11.82 9.61
C ALA A 294 15.31 -10.68 8.66
N ARG A 295 15.33 -10.96 7.35
CA ARG A 295 15.61 -9.96 6.31
C ARG A 295 14.36 -9.52 5.58
N VAL A 296 13.25 -10.25 5.74
CA VAL A 296 11.98 -9.96 5.07
C VAL A 296 10.87 -9.83 6.10
N CYS A 297 10.12 -8.73 6.04
CA CYS A 297 8.87 -8.55 6.75
C CYS A 297 7.72 -8.56 5.76
N VAL A 298 6.76 -9.46 5.90
CA VAL A 298 5.50 -9.42 5.14
C VAL A 298 4.42 -8.76 6.00
N ALA A 299 3.77 -7.70 5.54
CA ALA A 299 2.86 -6.93 6.36
C ALA A 299 1.59 -6.44 5.64
N THR A 300 0.52 -6.26 6.40
CA THR A 300 -0.64 -5.46 5.96
C THR A 300 -0.42 -3.97 6.25
N ASP A 301 -1.18 -3.09 5.60
CA ASP A 301 -1.10 -1.63 5.83
C ASP A 301 -1.23 -1.26 7.30
N VAL A 302 -2.27 -1.78 7.96
CA VAL A 302 -2.55 -1.51 9.37
C VAL A 302 -1.41 -1.97 10.26
N ALA A 303 -0.85 -3.14 9.96
CA ALA A 303 0.23 -3.69 10.76
C ALA A 303 1.57 -3.01 10.48
N ALA A 304 1.77 -2.43 9.29
CA ALA A 304 2.98 -1.73 8.87
C ALA A 304 3.07 -0.26 9.34
N ARG A 305 1.93 0.33 9.70
CA ARG A 305 1.85 1.72 10.18
C ARG A 305 2.58 1.91 11.50
N GLY A 306 3.18 3.08 11.68
CA GLY A 306 3.96 3.44 12.88
C GLY A 306 5.22 2.60 13.12
N ILE A 307 5.58 1.68 12.22
CA ILE A 307 6.81 0.91 12.37
C ILE A 307 8.00 1.74 11.92
N ASP A 308 8.92 1.91 12.85
CA ASP A 308 10.25 2.47 12.65
C ASP A 308 11.28 1.33 12.57
N LEU A 309 11.59 0.96 11.33
CA LEU A 309 12.64 0.01 10.99
C LEU A 309 13.78 0.80 10.33
N PRO A 310 14.95 0.89 10.97
CA PRO A 310 16.12 1.41 10.28
C PRO A 310 16.48 0.45 9.14
N ASN A 311 16.89 0.99 7.99
CA ASN A 311 17.54 0.24 6.90
C ASN A 311 16.63 -0.58 5.99
N LEU A 312 15.41 -0.10 5.75
CA LEU A 312 14.60 -0.60 4.64
C LEU A 312 15.11 -0.02 3.31
N ASP A 313 15.90 -0.79 2.58
CA ASP A 313 16.40 -0.38 1.25
C ASP A 313 15.46 -0.82 0.12
N LEU A 314 14.55 -1.77 0.41
CA LEU A 314 13.58 -2.30 -0.54
C LEU A 314 12.17 -2.39 0.07
N VAL A 315 11.20 -1.86 -0.67
CA VAL A 315 9.77 -2.05 -0.44
C VAL A 315 9.17 -2.77 -1.65
N ILE A 316 8.47 -3.87 -1.43
CA ILE A 316 7.76 -4.60 -2.47
C ILE A 316 6.26 -4.53 -2.19
N HIS A 317 5.49 -4.01 -3.14
CA HIS A 317 4.04 -4.08 -3.10
C HIS A 317 3.62 -5.34 -3.85
N ALA A 318 3.49 -6.46 -3.12
CA ALA A 318 3.08 -7.74 -3.71
C ALA A 318 1.64 -7.66 -4.26
N GLU A 319 0.82 -6.85 -3.61
CA GLU A 319 -0.51 -6.47 -4.10
C GLU A 319 -0.64 -4.95 -4.26
N LEU A 320 -1.38 -4.52 -5.29
CA LEU A 320 -1.66 -3.10 -5.51
C LEU A 320 -2.36 -2.49 -4.27
N PRO A 321 -1.88 -1.33 -3.79
CA PRO A 321 -2.58 -0.58 -2.76
C PRO A 321 -3.91 -0.01 -3.26
N HIS A 322 -4.76 0.40 -2.33
CA HIS A 322 -6.11 0.81 -2.66
C HIS A 322 -6.20 2.17 -3.34
N ASP A 323 -5.38 3.11 -2.87
CA ASP A 323 -5.32 4.50 -3.29
C ASP A 323 -3.88 5.04 -3.24
N ARG A 324 -3.73 6.30 -3.68
CA ARG A 324 -2.46 7.03 -3.73
C ARG A 324 -1.82 7.20 -2.36
N GLU A 325 -2.61 7.52 -1.34
CA GLU A 325 -2.11 7.86 0.00
C GLU A 325 -1.47 6.62 0.63
N VAL A 326 -2.16 5.47 0.54
CA VAL A 326 -1.61 4.18 0.95
C VAL A 326 -0.34 3.84 0.16
N PHE A 327 -0.33 4.04 -1.17
CA PHE A 327 0.88 3.79 -1.98
C PHE A 327 2.08 4.63 -1.50
N GLN A 328 1.87 5.91 -1.23
CA GLN A 328 2.91 6.82 -0.73
C GLN A 328 3.36 6.40 0.67
N HIS A 329 2.45 6.03 1.57
CA HIS A 329 2.79 5.55 2.91
C HIS A 329 3.58 4.24 2.93
N ARG A 330 3.26 3.32 2.01
CA ARG A 330 4.01 2.07 1.81
C ARG A 330 5.41 2.36 1.27
N SER A 331 5.50 3.14 0.19
CA SER A 331 6.78 3.44 -0.47
C SER A 331 7.69 4.27 0.44
N GLY A 332 7.14 5.22 1.19
CA GLY A 332 7.87 6.03 2.18
C GLY A 332 8.37 5.25 3.41
N ARG A 333 8.28 3.91 3.42
CA ARG A 333 8.99 3.06 4.38
C ARG A 333 10.47 2.89 4.02
N THR A 334 10.83 3.08 2.75
CA THR A 334 12.21 3.21 2.28
C THR A 334 12.56 4.67 2.00
N GLY A 335 13.82 4.96 1.62
CA GLY A 335 14.26 6.29 1.23
C GLY A 335 14.30 7.32 2.36
N ARG A 336 14.51 6.88 3.61
CA ARG A 336 14.49 7.74 4.80
C ARG A 336 15.88 8.28 5.15
N ALA A 337 15.92 9.50 5.70
CA ALA A 337 17.14 10.16 6.18
C ALA A 337 18.25 10.28 5.11
N GLY A 338 17.88 10.64 3.87
CA GLY A 338 18.82 10.86 2.76
C GLY A 338 19.41 9.59 2.13
N ARG A 339 18.90 8.41 2.49
CA ARG A 339 19.31 7.14 1.89
C ARG A 339 18.49 6.85 0.65
N LYS A 340 19.11 6.16 -0.32
CA LYS A 340 18.41 5.64 -1.49
C LYS A 340 17.56 4.43 -1.12
N GLY A 341 16.40 4.33 -1.75
CA GLY A 341 15.46 3.24 -1.55
C GLY A 341 14.86 2.77 -2.87
N VAL A 342 14.45 1.51 -2.94
CA VAL A 342 13.73 0.98 -4.12
C VAL A 342 12.32 0.59 -3.70
N SER A 343 11.33 1.04 -4.46
CA SER A 343 9.92 0.65 -4.30
C SER A 343 9.43 -0.07 -5.55
N CYS A 344 9.29 -1.38 -5.46
CA CYS A 344 8.81 -2.24 -6.54
C CYS A 344 7.30 -2.51 -6.39
N LEU A 345 6.51 -2.11 -7.38
CA LEU A 345 5.08 -2.42 -7.47
C LEU A 345 4.86 -3.59 -8.43
N LEU A 346 4.39 -4.73 -7.94
CA LEU A 346 3.99 -5.84 -8.79
C LEU A 346 2.64 -5.54 -9.45
N VAL A 347 2.60 -5.60 -10.78
CA VAL A 347 1.43 -5.24 -11.60
C VAL A 347 0.98 -6.44 -12.41
N PRO A 348 0.00 -7.21 -11.89
CA PRO A 348 -0.68 -8.23 -12.68
C PRO A 348 -1.41 -7.62 -13.89
N HIS A 349 -1.36 -8.30 -15.04
CA HIS A 349 -1.99 -7.83 -16.28
C HIS A 349 -3.46 -7.34 -16.12
N PRO A 350 -4.35 -8.04 -15.39
CA PRO A 350 -5.73 -7.58 -15.18
C PRO A 350 -5.84 -6.25 -14.42
N ARG A 351 -4.83 -5.88 -13.63
CA ARG A 351 -4.82 -4.69 -12.78
C ARG A 351 -3.97 -3.54 -13.36
N ARG A 352 -3.40 -3.68 -14.56
CA ARG A 352 -2.52 -2.69 -15.19
C ARG A 352 -3.10 -1.27 -15.24
N ARG A 353 -4.32 -1.10 -15.76
CA ARG A 353 -4.97 0.23 -15.84
C ARG A 353 -5.16 0.89 -14.48
N ARG A 354 -5.40 0.09 -13.44
CA ARG A 354 -5.53 0.58 -12.06
C ARG A 354 -4.17 1.03 -11.53
N ALA A 355 -3.11 0.25 -11.78
CA ALA A 355 -1.74 0.65 -11.43
C ALA A 355 -1.32 1.93 -12.15
N GLU A 356 -1.55 2.04 -13.45
CA GLU A 356 -1.24 3.24 -14.24
C GLU A 356 -1.94 4.49 -13.65
N ARG A 357 -3.24 4.39 -13.33
CA ARG A 357 -3.97 5.48 -12.69
C ARG A 357 -3.39 5.84 -11.32
N LEU A 358 -3.14 4.84 -10.47
CA LEU A 358 -2.56 5.02 -9.16
C LEU A 358 -1.21 5.78 -9.23
N LEU A 359 -0.34 5.38 -10.16
CA LEU A 359 0.96 6.00 -10.36
C LEU A 359 0.86 7.43 -10.92
N MET A 360 -0.09 7.66 -11.84
CA MET A 360 -0.41 9.00 -12.36
C MET A 360 -0.94 9.92 -11.27
N ASP A 361 -1.88 9.46 -10.45
CA ASP A 361 -2.44 10.22 -9.33
C ASP A 361 -1.34 10.53 -8.30
N ALA A 362 -0.36 9.63 -8.13
CA ALA A 362 0.82 9.84 -7.31
C ALA A 362 1.83 10.85 -7.90
N GLY A 363 1.69 11.22 -9.18
CA GLY A 363 2.62 12.10 -9.89
C GLY A 363 3.94 11.42 -10.27
N LEU A 364 3.96 10.09 -10.34
CA LEU A 364 5.17 9.30 -10.53
C LEU A 364 5.28 8.75 -11.96
N LYS A 365 6.52 8.67 -12.46
CA LYS A 365 6.87 7.98 -13.70
C LYS A 365 7.81 6.82 -13.37
N PRO A 366 7.29 5.63 -13.05
CA PRO A 366 8.15 4.50 -12.69
C PRO A 366 8.82 3.89 -13.91
N GLU A 367 9.95 3.21 -13.67
CA GLU A 367 10.56 2.33 -14.66
C GLU A 367 9.74 1.03 -14.78
N TRP A 368 9.35 0.68 -16.00
CA TRP A 368 8.52 -0.49 -16.26
C TRP A 368 9.35 -1.67 -16.78
N SER A 369 9.49 -2.73 -16.00
CA SER A 369 10.22 -3.95 -16.38
C SER A 369 9.41 -5.22 -16.13
N GLY A 370 9.92 -6.37 -16.56
CA GLY A 370 9.49 -7.67 -16.05
C GLY A 370 10.16 -7.98 -14.70
N PRO A 371 9.77 -9.07 -14.03
CA PRO A 371 10.51 -9.57 -12.87
C PRO A 371 11.93 -9.96 -13.29
N PRO A 372 12.94 -9.81 -12.41
CA PRO A 372 14.30 -10.25 -12.71
C PRO A 372 14.33 -11.73 -13.10
N THR A 373 15.11 -12.04 -14.11
CA THR A 373 15.30 -13.39 -14.64
C THR A 373 16.27 -14.20 -13.79
N VAL A 374 16.24 -15.53 -13.95
CA VAL A 374 17.16 -16.44 -13.26
C VAL A 374 18.62 -16.15 -13.66
N GLU A 375 18.85 -15.81 -14.93
CA GLU A 375 20.17 -15.45 -15.47
C GLU A 375 20.71 -14.17 -14.82
N GLU A 376 19.92 -13.09 -14.76
CA GLU A 376 20.32 -11.83 -14.13
C GLU A 376 20.68 -12.03 -12.65
N ILE A 377 19.88 -12.83 -11.92
CA ILE A 377 20.15 -13.16 -10.52
C ILE A 377 21.46 -13.95 -10.41
N ARG A 378 21.67 -14.96 -11.26
CA ARG A 378 22.90 -15.76 -11.26
C ARG A 378 24.14 -14.92 -11.56
N ASP A 379 24.04 -13.95 -12.46
CA ASP A 379 25.15 -13.06 -12.80
C ASP A 379 25.52 -12.17 -11.61
N LEU A 380 24.53 -11.58 -10.93
CA LEU A 380 24.74 -10.81 -9.70
C LEU A 380 25.29 -11.67 -8.56
N ASP A 381 24.79 -12.89 -8.42
CA ASP A 381 25.25 -13.83 -7.40
C ASP A 381 26.73 -14.19 -7.62
N ARG A 382 27.18 -14.36 -8.87
CA ARG A 382 28.62 -14.56 -9.16
C ARG A 382 29.45 -13.35 -8.72
N LEU A 383 28.98 -12.14 -9.01
CA LEU A 383 29.69 -10.92 -8.60
C LEU A 383 29.77 -10.79 -7.07
N ARG A 384 28.67 -11.10 -6.37
CA ARG A 384 28.62 -11.10 -4.90
C ARG A 384 29.56 -12.13 -4.31
N PHE A 385 29.58 -13.34 -4.84
CA PHE A 385 30.48 -14.41 -4.40
C PHE A 385 31.95 -13.99 -4.52
N LEU A 386 32.35 -13.39 -5.64
CA LEU A 386 33.73 -12.94 -5.85
C LEU A 386 34.14 -11.78 -4.92
N ALA A 387 33.18 -11.02 -4.41
CA ALA A 387 33.39 -9.93 -3.46
C ALA A 387 33.19 -10.35 -2.00
N ASP A 388 32.81 -11.60 -1.74
CA ASP A 388 32.47 -12.08 -0.40
C ASP A 388 33.75 -12.21 0.47
N PRO A 389 33.71 -11.87 1.77
CA PRO A 389 34.81 -12.08 2.69
C PRO A 389 35.37 -13.51 2.68
N ILE A 390 34.53 -14.53 2.46
CA ILE A 390 34.97 -15.93 2.37
C ILE A 390 35.99 -16.19 1.23
N VAL A 391 36.02 -15.31 0.22
CA VAL A 391 36.93 -15.39 -0.93
C VAL A 391 38.07 -14.37 -0.81
N THR A 392 37.81 -13.22 -0.18
CA THR A 392 38.71 -12.06 -0.21
C THR A 392 39.59 -11.93 1.04
N GLU A 393 39.17 -12.46 2.18
CA GLU A 393 39.95 -12.43 3.42
C GLU A 393 41.11 -13.44 3.38
N PRO A 394 42.24 -13.11 4.04
CA PRO A 394 43.37 -14.03 4.13
C PRO A 394 42.99 -15.26 4.95
N VAL A 395 43.40 -16.42 4.43
CA VAL A 395 43.18 -17.73 5.06
C VAL A 395 44.01 -17.84 6.35
N ASP A 396 43.37 -18.27 7.44
CA ASP A 396 44.07 -18.53 8.71
C ASP A 396 44.89 -19.83 8.68
N GLU A 397 45.63 -20.15 9.76
CA GLU A 397 46.55 -21.30 9.78
C GLU A 397 45.79 -22.64 9.71
N GLU A 398 44.62 -22.76 10.37
CA GLU A 398 43.82 -23.99 10.37
C GLU A 398 43.24 -24.27 8.97
N ASP A 399 42.68 -23.25 8.33
CA ASP A 399 42.18 -23.35 6.96
C ASP A 399 43.32 -23.60 5.96
N HIS A 400 44.54 -23.11 6.24
CA HIS A 400 45.72 -23.36 5.41
C HIS A 400 46.11 -24.85 5.39
N GLU A 401 46.06 -25.51 6.54
CA GLU A 401 46.33 -26.95 6.64
C GLU A 401 45.29 -27.75 5.85
N LEU A 402 44.01 -27.44 6.02
CA LEU A 402 42.94 -28.08 5.27
C LEU A 402 43.06 -27.84 3.76
N ALA A 403 43.40 -26.61 3.35
CA ALA A 403 43.62 -26.27 1.95
C ALA A 403 44.76 -27.08 1.34
N ARG A 404 45.88 -27.28 2.06
CA ARG A 404 46.99 -28.14 1.60
C ARG A 404 46.55 -29.59 1.40
N LEU A 405 45.75 -30.14 2.32
CA LEU A 405 45.20 -31.49 2.18
C LEU A 405 44.28 -31.61 0.97
N LEU A 406 43.42 -30.62 0.73
CA LEU A 406 42.51 -30.61 -0.42
C LEU A 406 43.26 -30.55 -1.75
N VAL A 407 44.27 -29.68 -1.87
CA VAL A 407 45.08 -29.53 -3.10
C VAL A 407 45.94 -30.76 -3.38
N ALA A 408 46.29 -31.54 -2.35
CA ALA A 408 46.99 -32.81 -2.54
C ALA A 408 46.12 -33.90 -3.21
N GLU A 409 44.79 -33.84 -3.02
CA GLU A 409 43.85 -34.86 -3.53
C GLU A 409 42.97 -34.40 -4.70
N ARG A 410 42.88 -33.10 -4.96
CA ARG A 410 41.96 -32.49 -5.94
C ARG A 410 42.65 -31.33 -6.66
N SER A 411 42.26 -31.11 -7.91
CA SER A 411 42.69 -29.93 -8.66
C SER A 411 42.10 -28.63 -8.06
N PRO A 412 42.79 -27.48 -8.21
CA PRO A 412 42.25 -26.18 -7.79
C PRO A 412 40.87 -25.88 -8.38
N GLU A 413 40.61 -26.29 -9.63
CA GLU A 413 39.33 -26.11 -10.32
C GLU A 413 38.21 -26.93 -9.66
N GLU A 414 38.48 -28.17 -9.24
CA GLU A 414 37.50 -29.00 -8.54
C GLU A 414 37.16 -28.43 -7.16
N ILE A 415 38.16 -27.88 -6.46
CA ILE A 415 37.98 -27.24 -5.15
C ILE A 415 37.17 -25.95 -5.29
N ALA A 416 37.53 -25.08 -6.24
CA ALA A 416 36.77 -23.86 -6.53
C ALA A 416 35.33 -24.17 -6.99
N GLY A 417 35.16 -25.22 -7.79
CA GLY A 417 33.84 -25.71 -8.20
C GLY A 417 33.00 -26.24 -7.03
N ALA A 418 33.62 -26.92 -6.06
CA ALA A 418 32.96 -27.35 -4.83
C ALA A 418 32.55 -26.16 -3.95
N LEU A 419 33.44 -25.18 -3.76
CA LEU A 419 33.13 -23.95 -3.02
C LEU A 419 31.97 -23.18 -3.65
N ALA A 420 32.01 -22.97 -4.97
CA ALA A 420 30.92 -22.31 -5.71
C ALA A 420 29.59 -23.10 -5.62
N ARG A 421 29.63 -24.43 -5.48
CA ARG A 421 28.44 -25.25 -5.23
C ARG A 421 27.92 -25.05 -3.81
N ILE A 422 28.80 -25.10 -2.80
CA ILE A 422 28.44 -24.87 -1.39
C ILE A 422 27.83 -23.49 -1.19
N TRP A 423 28.44 -22.46 -1.74
CA TRP A 423 27.93 -21.09 -1.65
C TRP A 423 26.53 -20.96 -2.26
N ARG A 424 26.32 -21.52 -3.47
CA ARG A 424 24.99 -21.53 -4.11
C ARG A 424 23.92 -22.28 -3.32
N MET A 425 24.28 -23.37 -2.63
CA MET A 425 23.32 -24.13 -1.81
C MET A 425 22.79 -23.34 -0.60
N ARG A 426 23.50 -22.31 -0.15
CA ARG A 426 23.06 -21.44 0.96
C ARG A 426 21.99 -20.43 0.54
N LEU A 427 21.81 -20.24 -0.77
CA LEU A 427 20.97 -19.19 -1.33
C LEU A 427 19.63 -19.77 -1.77
N PRO A 428 18.50 -19.10 -1.46
CA PRO A 428 17.21 -19.48 -2.00
C PRO A 428 17.25 -19.58 -3.54
N PRO A 429 16.69 -20.64 -4.14
CA PRO A 429 16.68 -20.77 -5.60
C PRO A 429 15.85 -19.65 -6.24
N ALA A 430 16.35 -19.10 -7.36
CA ALA A 430 15.58 -18.19 -8.19
C ALA A 430 14.49 -18.94 -8.97
N GLU A 431 13.38 -18.25 -9.24
CA GLU A 431 12.20 -18.82 -9.89
C GLU A 431 12.16 -18.47 -11.37
N GLU A 432 11.72 -19.41 -12.19
CA GLU A 432 11.38 -19.15 -13.60
C GLU A 432 10.12 -18.29 -13.66
N VAL A 433 10.23 -17.10 -14.25
CA VAL A 433 9.16 -16.10 -14.32
C VAL A 433 9.07 -15.53 -15.73
N THR A 434 7.85 -15.28 -16.19
CA THR A 434 7.63 -14.77 -17.54
C THR A 434 7.37 -13.26 -17.51
N ASP A 435 8.08 -12.45 -18.33
CA ASP A 435 7.61 -11.08 -18.60
C ASP A 435 6.43 -11.15 -19.58
N PRO A 436 5.20 -10.79 -19.16
CA PRO A 436 4.04 -10.80 -20.06
C PRO A 436 4.15 -9.78 -21.22
N GLY A 437 5.17 -8.90 -21.19
CA GLY A 437 5.47 -7.88 -22.18
C GLY A 437 4.57 -6.65 -22.07
N SER A 438 4.89 -5.59 -22.83
CA SER A 438 3.99 -4.48 -23.08
C SER A 438 3.03 -4.79 -24.23
N ASP A 439 1.84 -4.17 -24.26
CA ASP A 439 0.91 -4.29 -25.42
C ASP A 439 1.56 -3.83 -26.73
N GLU A 440 2.54 -2.93 -26.67
CA GLU A 440 3.34 -2.46 -27.80
C GLU A 440 4.33 -3.54 -28.27
N GLY A 441 5.06 -4.17 -27.34
CA GLY A 441 5.97 -5.28 -27.66
C GLY A 441 5.28 -6.54 -28.16
N ARG A 442 4.00 -6.76 -27.80
CA ARG A 442 3.16 -7.82 -28.42
C ARG A 442 2.77 -7.50 -29.86
N ARG A 443 2.55 -6.21 -30.18
CA ARG A 443 2.25 -5.76 -31.55
C ARG A 443 3.49 -5.82 -32.44
N GLU A 444 4.66 -5.50 -31.91
CA GLU A 444 5.94 -5.61 -32.63
C GLU A 444 6.34 -7.06 -32.90
N ARG A 445 6.29 -7.97 -31.91
CA ARG A 445 6.56 -9.40 -32.13
C ARG A 445 5.63 -10.04 -33.15
N ARG A 446 4.39 -9.54 -33.26
CA ARG A 446 3.41 -9.97 -34.26
C ARG A 446 3.67 -9.40 -35.66
N ARG A 447 4.42 -8.30 -35.77
CA ARG A 447 4.92 -7.75 -37.04
C ARG A 447 6.20 -8.45 -37.50
N GLU A 448 7.03 -8.88 -36.56
CA GLU A 448 8.32 -9.53 -36.83
C GLU A 448 8.16 -10.98 -37.34
N PHE A 449 7.13 -11.69 -36.84
CA PHE A 449 6.82 -13.06 -37.27
C PHE A 449 5.98 -13.15 -38.57
N ASP A 450 5.47 -12.03 -39.11
CA ASP A 450 4.67 -12.02 -40.34
C ASP A 450 4.95 -10.77 -41.20
N PRO A 451 6.01 -10.78 -42.03
CA PRO A 451 6.45 -9.61 -42.80
C PRO A 451 5.47 -9.20 -43.92
N ILE A 452 4.49 -10.04 -44.25
CA ILE A 452 3.58 -9.84 -45.39
C ILE A 452 2.39 -8.93 -45.01
N ALA A 453 2.20 -8.64 -43.72
CA ALA A 453 1.06 -7.85 -43.23
C ALA A 453 1.30 -6.32 -43.21
N ALA A 454 2.47 -5.83 -43.65
CA ALA A 454 2.86 -4.42 -43.49
C ALA A 454 2.19 -3.44 -44.46
N ASP A 455 1.56 -3.90 -45.56
CA ASP A 455 1.21 -3.02 -46.69
C ASP A 455 -0.27 -3.08 -47.12
N ARG A 456 -1.20 -3.31 -46.18
CA ARG A 456 -2.64 -3.16 -46.48
C ARG A 456 -3.23 -1.92 -45.79
N PRO A 457 -3.86 -1.00 -46.55
CA PRO A 457 -4.48 0.17 -45.95
C PRO A 457 -5.64 -0.25 -45.06
N SER A 458 -5.72 0.39 -43.90
CA SER A 458 -6.77 0.22 -42.88
C SER A 458 -8.17 0.30 -43.50
N HIS A 459 -8.81 -0.84 -43.74
CA HIS A 459 -10.26 -0.97 -43.93
C HIS A 459 -10.78 -2.14 -43.12
N GLY A 460 -11.86 -1.88 -42.37
CA GLY A 460 -12.50 -2.83 -41.48
C GLY A 460 -13.18 -4.00 -42.21
N GLY A 461 -13.34 -5.10 -41.47
CA GLY A 461 -14.08 -6.28 -41.90
C GLY A 461 -13.26 -7.55 -41.68
N HIS A 462 -13.49 -8.24 -40.57
CA HIS A 462 -13.08 -9.64 -40.44
C HIS A 462 -13.90 -10.49 -41.42
N GLY A 463 -13.30 -10.79 -42.56
CA GLY A 463 -13.69 -11.88 -43.44
C GLY A 463 -12.45 -12.74 -43.68
N GLY A 464 -12.08 -13.55 -42.70
CA GLY A 464 -11.10 -14.62 -42.89
C GLY A 464 -11.80 -15.76 -43.62
N GLY A 465 -11.48 -15.95 -44.90
CA GLY A 465 -11.91 -17.10 -45.68
C GLY A 465 -11.29 -18.39 -45.13
N GLY A 466 -11.99 -19.02 -44.21
CA GLY A 466 -11.94 -20.45 -43.97
C GLY A 466 -13.39 -20.93 -44.04
N THR A 467 -13.66 -22.01 -44.76
CA THR A 467 -15.00 -22.59 -44.92
C THR A 467 -15.55 -23.04 -43.56
N GLY A 468 -16.18 -22.13 -42.82
CA GLY A 468 -16.80 -22.43 -41.54
C GLY A 468 -18.06 -23.28 -41.73
N VAL A 469 -18.29 -24.20 -40.80
CA VAL A 469 -19.51 -25.02 -40.76
C VAL A 469 -20.56 -24.26 -39.98
N TRP A 470 -21.74 -24.10 -40.57
CA TRP A 470 -22.84 -23.38 -39.95
C TRP A 470 -23.67 -24.30 -39.06
N PHE A 471 -24.07 -23.79 -37.91
CA PHE A 471 -24.96 -24.43 -36.96
C PHE A 471 -26.11 -23.52 -36.60
N ARG A 472 -27.22 -24.12 -36.20
CA ARG A 472 -28.46 -23.46 -35.78
C ARG A 472 -28.85 -23.95 -34.39
N ALA A 473 -29.04 -23.00 -33.47
CA ALA A 473 -29.63 -23.22 -32.17
C ALA A 473 -31.08 -22.70 -32.16
N ASP A 474 -32.01 -23.45 -31.59
CA ASP A 474 -33.43 -23.10 -31.45
C ASP A 474 -33.72 -22.04 -30.35
N VAL A 475 -32.78 -21.10 -30.18
CA VAL A 475 -32.91 -19.98 -29.23
C VAL A 475 -32.70 -18.66 -29.95
N GLY A 476 -33.65 -17.73 -29.84
CA GLY A 476 -33.64 -16.43 -30.50
C GLY A 476 -33.96 -15.27 -29.55
N ARG A 477 -34.19 -14.08 -30.12
CA ARG A 477 -34.46 -12.84 -29.35
C ARG A 477 -35.70 -12.95 -28.46
N ARG A 478 -36.72 -13.71 -28.89
CA ARG A 478 -37.93 -13.95 -28.09
C ARG A 478 -37.66 -14.78 -26.83
N GLN A 479 -36.53 -15.49 -26.79
CA GLN A 479 -36.04 -16.23 -25.63
C GLN A 479 -34.87 -15.48 -24.93
N ASN A 480 -34.74 -14.16 -25.12
CA ASN A 480 -33.68 -13.31 -24.56
C ASN A 480 -32.24 -13.69 -24.98
N ALA A 481 -32.05 -14.26 -26.17
CA ALA A 481 -30.70 -14.53 -26.69
C ALA A 481 -29.95 -13.22 -27.00
N ASP A 482 -28.81 -13.01 -26.32
CA ASP A 482 -27.84 -11.93 -26.58
C ASP A 482 -26.43 -12.51 -26.80
N PRO A 483 -25.57 -11.91 -27.65
CA PRO A 483 -24.24 -12.45 -27.93
C PRO A 483 -23.36 -12.64 -26.70
N LYS A 484 -23.55 -11.87 -25.61
CA LYS A 484 -22.77 -12.04 -24.37
C LYS A 484 -23.13 -13.31 -23.61
N TRP A 485 -24.32 -13.86 -23.83
CA TRP A 485 -24.79 -15.10 -23.23
C TRP A 485 -24.59 -16.29 -24.17
N VAL A 486 -24.96 -16.14 -25.44
CA VAL A 486 -24.87 -17.20 -26.45
C VAL A 486 -23.42 -17.65 -26.65
N LEU A 487 -22.46 -16.73 -26.74
CA LEU A 487 -21.08 -17.07 -27.05
C LEU A 487 -20.42 -17.94 -25.94
N PRO A 488 -20.51 -17.60 -24.64
CA PRO A 488 -20.05 -18.50 -23.58
C PRO A 488 -20.79 -19.85 -23.54
N MET A 489 -22.10 -19.88 -23.83
CA MET A 489 -22.88 -21.11 -23.87
C MET A 489 -22.39 -22.05 -24.97
N LEU A 490 -22.15 -21.53 -26.18
CA LEU A 490 -21.60 -22.30 -27.31
C LEU A 490 -20.18 -22.81 -27.03
N CYS A 491 -19.30 -22.00 -26.42
CA CYS A 491 -17.95 -22.43 -26.05
C CYS A 491 -17.99 -23.60 -25.07
N ARG A 492 -18.81 -23.50 -24.01
CA ARG A 492 -18.97 -24.57 -23.01
C ARG A 492 -19.56 -25.84 -23.60
N ARG A 493 -20.63 -25.72 -24.40
CA ARG A 493 -21.36 -26.86 -24.96
C ARG A 493 -20.61 -27.54 -26.11
N GLY A 494 -19.81 -26.78 -26.85
CA GLY A 494 -18.95 -27.29 -27.91
C GLY A 494 -17.60 -27.82 -27.46
N GLY A 495 -17.12 -27.40 -26.28
CA GLY A 495 -15.74 -27.64 -25.84
C GLY A 495 -14.72 -26.94 -26.74
N ILE A 496 -15.04 -25.73 -27.21
CA ILE A 496 -14.24 -24.93 -28.15
C ILE A 496 -13.98 -23.53 -27.59
N ASP A 497 -12.92 -22.88 -28.07
CA ASP A 497 -12.57 -21.54 -27.62
C ASP A 497 -13.33 -20.46 -28.39
N ARG A 498 -13.35 -19.24 -27.83
CA ARG A 498 -14.00 -18.08 -28.47
C ARG A 498 -13.44 -17.80 -29.88
N GLY A 499 -12.18 -18.13 -30.14
CA GLY A 499 -11.54 -17.94 -31.43
C GLY A 499 -12.04 -18.87 -32.53
N ASP A 500 -12.70 -19.97 -32.17
CA ASP A 500 -13.24 -20.96 -33.10
C ASP A 500 -14.67 -20.63 -33.55
N ILE A 501 -15.34 -19.67 -32.89
CA ILE A 501 -16.68 -19.22 -33.23
C ILE A 501 -16.57 -17.94 -34.07
N GLY A 502 -17.05 -18.05 -35.31
CA GLY A 502 -17.12 -16.96 -36.27
C GLY A 502 -18.37 -16.10 -36.08
N SER A 503 -19.05 -15.83 -37.18
CA SER A 503 -20.24 -14.97 -37.18
C SER A 503 -21.38 -15.57 -36.37
N ILE A 504 -21.94 -14.83 -35.41
CA ILE A 504 -23.18 -15.18 -34.69
C ILE A 504 -24.31 -14.24 -35.16
N ARG A 505 -25.42 -14.80 -35.60
CA ARG A 505 -26.62 -14.08 -36.04
C ARG A 505 -27.82 -14.57 -35.25
N ILE A 506 -28.39 -13.68 -34.45
CA ILE A 506 -29.55 -13.97 -33.59
C ILE A 506 -30.81 -13.43 -34.27
N PHE A 507 -31.71 -14.34 -34.65
CA PHE A 507 -33.03 -14.09 -35.20
C PHE A 507 -34.10 -14.15 -34.10
N ASP A 508 -35.37 -13.95 -34.45
CA ASP A 508 -36.46 -13.89 -33.46
C ASP A 508 -36.66 -15.20 -32.70
N GLN A 509 -36.51 -16.34 -33.37
CA GLN A 509 -36.75 -17.68 -32.80
C GLN A 509 -35.53 -18.61 -32.85
N GLU A 510 -34.45 -18.22 -33.52
CA GLU A 510 -33.26 -19.06 -33.67
C GLU A 510 -31.97 -18.23 -33.70
N THR A 511 -30.85 -18.88 -33.43
CA THR A 511 -29.51 -18.31 -33.56
C THR A 511 -28.70 -19.17 -34.51
N ARG A 512 -28.12 -18.54 -35.53
CA ARG A 512 -27.19 -19.19 -36.45
C ARG A 512 -25.78 -18.71 -36.20
N PHE A 513 -24.84 -19.63 -36.16
CA PHE A 513 -23.45 -19.31 -35.91
C PHE A 513 -22.52 -20.18 -36.73
N GLU A 514 -21.36 -19.61 -37.03
CA GLU A 514 -20.31 -20.25 -37.79
C GLU A 514 -19.25 -20.81 -36.82
N VAL A 515 -18.80 -22.04 -37.06
CA VAL A 515 -17.69 -22.66 -36.35
C VAL A 515 -16.57 -22.96 -37.35
N SER A 516 -15.32 -22.70 -36.96
CA SER A 516 -14.14 -22.97 -37.78
C SER A 516 -14.10 -24.45 -38.21
N ALA A 517 -13.65 -24.73 -39.44
CA ALA A 517 -13.63 -26.09 -40.00
C ALA A 517 -12.87 -27.09 -39.12
N GLY A 518 -11.77 -26.65 -38.48
CA GLY A 518 -10.97 -27.47 -37.56
C GLY A 518 -11.68 -27.81 -36.26
N ALA A 519 -12.63 -26.99 -35.81
CA ALA A 519 -13.36 -27.18 -34.55
C ALA A 519 -14.77 -27.77 -34.74
N ALA A 520 -15.31 -27.77 -35.97
CA ALA A 520 -16.70 -28.14 -36.26
C ALA A 520 -17.05 -29.60 -35.89
N ALA A 521 -16.15 -30.56 -36.13
CA ALA A 521 -16.39 -31.96 -35.81
C ALA A 521 -16.45 -32.21 -34.29
N THR A 522 -15.51 -31.59 -33.55
CA THR A 522 -15.45 -31.62 -32.08
C THR A 522 -16.67 -30.93 -31.48
N PHE A 523 -17.03 -29.76 -32.00
CA PHE A 523 -18.21 -29.01 -31.59
C PHE A 523 -19.48 -29.85 -31.74
N TRP A 524 -19.70 -30.46 -32.91
CA TRP A 524 -20.89 -31.27 -33.16
C TRP A 524 -21.00 -32.51 -32.27
N ALA A 525 -19.86 -33.19 -32.05
CA ALA A 525 -19.81 -34.39 -31.19
C ALA A 525 -20.24 -34.10 -29.75
N ASN A 526 -19.94 -32.90 -29.25
CA ASN A 526 -20.25 -32.44 -27.90
C ASN A 526 -21.64 -31.77 -27.81
N ALA A 527 -21.99 -30.94 -28.78
CA ALA A 527 -23.20 -30.12 -28.75
C ALA A 527 -24.51 -30.91 -28.92
N ARG A 528 -24.45 -32.12 -29.49
CA ARG A 528 -25.60 -33.03 -29.64
C ARG A 528 -26.09 -33.68 -28.33
N LYS A 529 -25.30 -33.59 -27.25
CA LYS A 529 -25.72 -34.08 -25.93
C LYS A 529 -26.80 -33.13 -25.37
N PRO A 530 -27.87 -33.65 -24.74
CA PRO A 530 -28.87 -32.80 -24.11
C PRO A 530 -28.24 -32.01 -22.95
N ASP A 531 -28.64 -30.74 -22.84
CA ASP A 531 -28.19 -29.77 -21.84
C ASP A 531 -29.38 -29.38 -20.95
N ASP A 532 -29.12 -28.85 -19.75
CA ASP A 532 -30.14 -28.50 -18.73
C ASP A 532 -31.15 -27.46 -19.23
N GLU A 533 -30.78 -26.67 -20.25
CA GLU A 533 -31.59 -25.61 -20.86
C GLU A 533 -32.47 -26.11 -22.03
N ASN A 534 -32.39 -27.40 -22.39
CA ASN A 534 -33.17 -28.07 -23.45
C ASN A 534 -33.10 -27.42 -24.86
N ILE A 535 -32.08 -26.61 -25.12
CA ILE A 535 -31.80 -25.96 -26.41
C ILE A 535 -31.29 -27.01 -27.41
N GLN A 536 -31.86 -27.12 -28.60
CA GLN A 536 -31.38 -27.99 -29.67
C GLN A 536 -30.45 -27.25 -30.63
N ILE A 537 -29.26 -27.83 -30.86
CA ILE A 537 -28.29 -27.38 -31.85
C ILE A 537 -28.25 -28.41 -32.98
N ILE A 538 -28.36 -27.97 -34.23
CA ILE A 538 -28.25 -28.82 -35.43
C ILE A 538 -27.36 -28.14 -36.49
N PRO A 539 -26.72 -28.89 -37.41
CA PRO A 539 -26.03 -28.31 -38.56
C PRO A 539 -27.01 -27.55 -39.44
N ALA A 540 -26.52 -26.49 -40.10
CA ALA A 540 -27.32 -25.65 -40.98
C ALA A 540 -26.65 -25.51 -42.36
N ASP A 541 -27.46 -25.50 -43.41
CA ASP A 541 -26.99 -25.33 -44.78
C ASP A 541 -26.65 -23.87 -45.05
N GLY A 542 -25.36 -23.54 -44.94
CA GLY A 542 -24.78 -22.26 -45.36
C GLY A 542 -25.18 -21.03 -44.53
N ALA A 543 -24.56 -19.90 -44.89
CA ALA A 543 -24.81 -18.62 -44.24
C ALA A 543 -26.26 -18.15 -44.53
N PRO A 544 -27.01 -17.64 -43.54
CA PRO A 544 -28.40 -17.23 -43.75
C PRO A 544 -28.53 -16.04 -44.71
N GLU A 545 -29.41 -16.15 -45.69
CA GLU A 545 -29.84 -15.04 -46.55
C GLU A 545 -30.86 -14.14 -45.83
N GLY A 546 -30.61 -12.82 -45.84
CA GLY A 546 -31.61 -11.79 -45.51
C GLY A 546 -31.71 -11.35 -44.04
N ALA A 547 -30.98 -10.30 -43.65
CA ALA A 547 -31.45 -9.20 -42.78
C ALA A 547 -30.39 -8.06 -42.71
N PRO A 548 -30.79 -6.77 -42.73
CA PRO A 548 -29.88 -5.65 -42.99
C PRO A 548 -29.01 -5.27 -41.78
N ALA A 549 -27.77 -4.84 -42.05
CA ALA A 549 -26.88 -4.24 -41.07
C ALA A 549 -27.44 -2.90 -40.54
N PRO A 550 -27.23 -2.54 -39.26
CA PRO A 550 -27.65 -1.24 -38.75
C PRO A 550 -26.83 -0.13 -39.42
N ARG A 551 -27.53 0.77 -40.14
CA ARG A 551 -26.95 1.95 -40.79
C ARG A 551 -26.39 2.90 -39.72
N ARG A 552 -25.07 3.11 -39.70
CA ARG A 552 -24.46 4.31 -39.09
C ARG A 552 -24.68 5.49 -40.02
N GLY A 553 -25.44 6.49 -39.58
CA GLY A 553 -25.62 7.74 -40.33
C GLY A 553 -24.30 8.52 -40.49
N PRO A 554 -24.16 9.38 -41.51
CA PRO A 554 -22.92 10.12 -41.76
C PRO A 554 -22.70 11.19 -40.69
N ARG A 555 -21.49 11.28 -40.15
CA ARG A 555 -21.04 12.45 -39.37
C ARG A 555 -20.87 13.63 -40.34
N GLY A 556 -21.70 14.67 -40.17
CA GLY A 556 -21.49 15.96 -40.85
C GLY A 556 -20.20 16.65 -40.38
N PRO A 557 -19.62 17.54 -41.22
CA PRO A 557 -18.36 18.21 -40.90
C PRO A 557 -18.55 19.30 -39.83
N ARG A 558 -17.54 19.45 -38.97
CA ARG A 558 -17.42 20.54 -37.99
C ARG A 558 -17.28 21.89 -38.71
N PRO A 559 -17.98 22.96 -38.28
CA PRO A 559 -17.61 24.32 -38.63
C PRO A 559 -16.63 24.90 -37.59
N GLU A 560 -15.63 25.60 -38.12
CA GLU A 560 -14.67 26.45 -37.41
C GLU A 560 -15.29 27.81 -37.04
N GLY A 561 -14.58 28.57 -36.19
CA GLY A 561 -15.10 29.60 -35.29
C GLY A 561 -15.64 30.91 -35.87
N ALA A 562 -16.45 31.59 -35.04
CA ALA A 562 -16.69 33.03 -34.85
C ALA A 562 -18.10 33.17 -34.22
N GLY A 563 -18.42 33.96 -33.22
CA GLY A 563 -17.79 35.00 -32.40
C GLY A 563 -18.94 35.70 -31.65
N GLU A 564 -18.69 36.19 -30.42
CA GLU A 564 -19.52 37.18 -29.69
C GLU A 564 -20.96 36.74 -29.29
N SER A 565 -21.63 37.23 -28.24
CA SER A 565 -21.37 38.06 -27.07
C SER A 565 -22.66 38.04 -26.20
N ARG A 566 -22.54 38.48 -24.93
CA ARG A 566 -23.62 38.86 -23.96
C ARG A 566 -24.41 37.68 -23.39
N GLY A 567 -24.66 37.53 -22.09
CA GLY A 567 -24.82 38.48 -20.98
C GLY A 567 -25.88 37.86 -20.03
N PRO A 568 -25.97 38.28 -18.75
CA PRO A 568 -26.40 37.43 -17.64
C PRO A 568 -27.87 37.62 -17.23
N ARG A 569 -28.44 36.68 -16.42
CA ARG A 569 -29.47 36.84 -15.34
C ARG A 569 -30.29 35.55 -15.10
N PRO A 570 -31.09 35.40 -14.02
CA PRO A 570 -30.96 35.91 -12.64
C PRO A 570 -31.31 34.84 -11.56
N ALA A 571 -31.27 35.26 -10.29
CA ALA A 571 -31.67 34.55 -9.07
C ALA A 571 -33.14 34.82 -8.63
N GLY A 572 -33.66 33.99 -7.71
CA GLY A 572 -34.92 34.14 -6.93
C GLY A 572 -35.96 33.06 -7.28
N GLY A 573 -36.35 32.12 -6.40
CA GLY A 573 -37.27 32.26 -5.23
C GLY A 573 -38.71 32.03 -5.73
N GLU A 574 -39.59 31.12 -5.25
CA GLU A 574 -40.09 30.77 -3.91
C GLU A 574 -40.98 29.49 -4.07
N SER A 575 -40.93 28.47 -3.20
CA SER A 575 -41.74 28.20 -1.98
C SER A 575 -43.10 27.47 -2.18
N ARG A 576 -43.41 26.62 -1.16
CA ARG A 576 -44.65 25.84 -0.85
C ARG A 576 -44.80 24.51 -1.61
N GLY A 577 -45.07 23.35 -1.01
CA GLY A 577 -45.40 22.90 0.35
C GLY A 577 -45.96 21.45 0.21
N PRO A 578 -45.90 20.58 1.24
CA PRO A 578 -46.07 19.13 1.07
C PRO A 578 -47.47 18.61 1.44
N ARG A 579 -47.84 17.41 0.92
CA ARG A 579 -48.68 16.31 1.51
C ARG A 579 -49.25 15.39 0.41
N PRO A 580 -49.80 14.19 0.71
CA PRO A 580 -49.41 13.17 1.71
C PRO A 580 -49.53 11.70 1.22
N GLY A 581 -49.01 10.76 2.02
CA GLY A 581 -49.70 9.48 2.33
C GLY A 581 -49.42 8.24 1.47
N GLY A 582 -48.88 7.19 2.09
CA GLY A 582 -48.84 5.83 1.53
C GLY A 582 -47.94 4.87 2.30
N GLU A 583 -48.46 4.32 3.40
CA GLU A 583 -47.85 3.25 4.20
C GLU A 583 -47.54 1.98 3.37
N LYS A 584 -46.47 1.26 3.72
CA LYS A 584 -46.26 -0.15 3.36
C LYS A 584 -45.85 -0.96 4.59
N PRO A 585 -46.29 -2.23 4.71
CA PRO A 585 -46.36 -2.93 5.99
C PRO A 585 -45.08 -3.73 6.33
N ALA A 586 -44.83 -3.87 7.62
CA ALA A 586 -43.76 -4.66 8.23
C ALA A 586 -43.99 -6.17 8.09
N ARG A 587 -42.90 -6.94 7.86
CA ARG A 587 -42.87 -8.42 7.90
C ARG A 587 -42.64 -8.92 9.33
N PRO A 588 -43.29 -10.02 9.76
CA PRO A 588 -43.16 -10.56 11.12
C PRO A 588 -41.91 -11.46 11.30
N PRO A 589 -41.41 -11.63 12.54
CA PRO A 589 -40.21 -12.40 12.84
C PRO A 589 -40.45 -13.91 12.89
N ARG A 590 -39.47 -14.69 12.41
CA ARG A 590 -39.45 -16.16 12.48
C ARG A 590 -39.08 -16.64 13.90
N ARG A 591 -39.94 -17.48 14.49
CA ARG A 591 -39.65 -18.28 15.68
C ARG A 591 -38.56 -19.31 15.41
N ARG A 592 -37.65 -19.49 16.37
CA ARG A 592 -36.77 -20.66 16.52
C ARG A 592 -37.49 -21.68 17.40
N ASP A 593 -37.68 -22.89 16.88
CA ASP A 593 -38.08 -24.04 17.67
C ASP A 593 -36.86 -24.65 18.37
N ARG A 594 -37.10 -25.11 19.60
CA ARG A 594 -36.23 -26.00 20.36
C ARG A 594 -36.56 -27.45 19.97
N GLY A 595 -35.53 -28.22 19.68
CA GLY A 595 -35.52 -29.67 19.52
C GLY A 595 -34.08 -30.13 19.62
#